data_AF-A0A7Y9DK79-F1
#
_entry.id   AF-A0A7Y9DK79-F1
#
_cell.length_a   1.000
_cell.length_b   1.000
_cell.length_c   1.000
_cell.angle_alpha   90.00
_cell.angle_beta   90.00
_cell.angle_gamma   90.00
#
_symmetry.space_group_name_H-M   'P 1'
#
loop_
_entity.id
_entity.type
_entity.pdbx_description
1 polymer ?
#
loop_
_entity_poly.entity_id
_entity_poly.type
_entity_poly.pdbx_seq_one_letter_code
_entity_poly.pdbx_strand_id
1 'polypeptide(L)'
;MGEIDVVADGEHRYRARLGTTDGASTEHVVTSDAGLLERVRATAAEEPILVRRVLEVLVEASQTSGNPLPEVIDLRRLDAERPELLPSVPLR
;
A
#
# COMPACT_ATOMS: atom_id res chain seq x y z
N MET A 1 11.25 -9.76 -7.51
CA MET A 1 10.31 -8.98 -6.68
C MET A 1 10.58 -9.39 -5.24
N GLY A 2 10.72 -8.40 -4.34
CA GLY A 2 10.99 -8.66 -2.93
C GLY A 2 9.75 -9.16 -2.16
N GLU A 3 9.96 -9.59 -0.93
CA GLU A 3 8.88 -10.05 -0.04
C GLU A 3 8.07 -8.85 0.49
N ILE A 4 6.74 -8.97 0.51
CA ILE A 4 5.83 -7.96 1.06
C ILE A 4 4.97 -8.64 2.11
N ASP A 5 5.25 -8.32 3.37
CA ASP A 5 4.47 -8.76 4.52
C ASP A 5 3.60 -7.62 5.02
N VAL A 6 2.30 -7.85 5.13
CA VAL A 6 1.33 -6.86 5.62
C VAL A 6 0.58 -7.45 6.80
N VAL A 7 0.59 -6.73 7.92
CA VAL A 7 -0.08 -7.13 9.16
C VAL A 7 -0.96 -5.99 9.64
N ALA A 8 -2.22 -6.28 9.96
CA ALA A 8 -3.12 -5.29 10.55
C ALA A 8 -2.61 -4.87 11.95
N ASP A 9 -2.62 -3.57 12.21
CA ASP A 9 -2.14 -2.92 13.45
C ASP A 9 -3.18 -1.95 14.04
N GLY A 10 -4.40 -2.01 13.54
CA GLY A 10 -5.52 -1.17 13.96
C GLY A 10 -6.60 -1.13 12.90
N GLU A 11 -7.66 -0.39 13.18
CA GLU A 11 -8.69 -0.09 12.18
C GLU A 11 -8.07 0.76 11.07
N HIS A 12 -8.18 0.28 9.83
CA HIS A 12 -7.61 0.92 8.64
C HIS A 12 -6.10 1.22 8.74
N ARG A 13 -5.37 0.45 9.56
CA ARG A 13 -3.95 0.63 9.80
C ARG A 13 -3.19 -0.69 9.67
N TYR A 14 -2.10 -0.65 8.93
CA TYR A 14 -1.28 -1.82 8.63
C TYR A 14 0.19 -1.51 8.83
N ARG A 15 0.93 -2.46 9.40
CA ARG A 15 2.39 -2.50 9.31
C ARG A 15 2.77 -3.30 8.08
N ALA A 16 3.64 -2.74 7.26
CA ALA A 16 4.17 -3.40 6.08
C ALA A 16 5.68 -3.54 6.21
N ARG A 17 6.21 -4.74 5.99
CA ARG A 17 7.64 -4.99 5.83
C ARG A 17 7.91 -5.29 4.37
N LEU A 18 8.81 -4.52 3.78
CA LEU A 18 9.20 -4.64 2.38
C LEU A 18 10.65 -5.16 2.35
N GLY A 19 10.82 -6.40 1.93
CA GLY A 19 12.12 -7.02 1.73
C GLY A 19 12.65 -6.71 0.33
N THR A 20 13.96 -6.54 0.19
CA THR A 20 14.65 -6.47 -1.09
C THR A 20 15.41 -7.77 -1.36
N THR A 21 15.73 -8.05 -2.62
CA THR A 21 16.41 -9.31 -3.03
C THR A 21 17.82 -9.49 -2.48
N ASP A 22 18.44 -8.42 -1.98
CA ASP A 22 19.73 -8.41 -1.28
C ASP A 22 19.59 -8.64 0.24
N GLY A 23 18.37 -8.87 0.73
CA GLY A 23 18.09 -9.18 2.13
C GLY A 23 17.93 -7.97 3.04
N ALA A 24 17.99 -6.74 2.51
CA ALA A 24 17.56 -5.57 3.28
C ALA A 24 16.03 -5.58 3.46
N SER A 25 15.54 -4.99 4.54
CA SER A 25 14.11 -4.81 4.75
C SER A 25 13.82 -3.46 5.38
N THR A 26 12.72 -2.85 4.95
CA THR A 26 12.23 -1.59 5.49
C THR A 26 10.82 -1.77 6.04
N GLU A 27 10.50 -1.06 7.12
CA GLU A 27 9.19 -1.09 7.76
C GLU A 27 8.43 0.20 7.45
N HIS A 28 7.14 0.04 7.17
CA HIS A 28 6.24 1.11 6.79
C HIS A 28 4.91 0.97 7.52
N VAL A 29 4.25 2.10 7.76
CA VAL A 29 2.87 2.14 8.24
C VAL A 29 1.99 2.58 7.09
N VAL A 30 0.99 1.76 6.75
CA VAL A 30 -0.03 2.11 5.76
C VAL A 30 -1.30 2.48 6.50
N THR A 31 -1.87 3.63 6.18
CA THR A 31 -3.15 4.08 6.70
C THR A 31 -4.15 4.26 5.58
N SER A 32 -5.38 3.85 5.84
CA SER A 32 -6.55 3.99 4.99
C SER A 32 -7.67 4.68 5.81
N ASP A 33 -8.82 4.90 5.19
CA ASP A 33 -10.04 5.23 5.91
C ASP A 33 -11.29 4.73 5.20
N ALA A 34 -12.41 4.67 5.95
CA ALA A 34 -13.69 4.21 5.44
C ALA A 34 -14.17 4.99 4.21
N GLY A 35 -13.92 6.30 4.15
CA GLY A 35 -14.32 7.14 3.01
C GLY A 35 -13.56 6.78 1.74
N LEU A 36 -12.29 6.42 1.85
CA LEU A 36 -11.51 5.90 0.74
C LEU A 36 -12.07 4.57 0.25
N LEU A 37 -12.35 3.63 1.16
CA LEU A 37 -12.89 2.31 0.81
C LEU A 37 -14.23 2.39 0.10
N GLU A 38 -15.13 3.25 0.58
CA GLU A 38 -16.41 3.54 -0.09
C GLU A 38 -16.19 4.04 -1.53
N ARG A 39 -15.25 4.97 -1.70
CA ARG A 39 -14.94 5.57 -3.01
C ARG A 39 -14.40 4.54 -4.00
N VAL A 40 -13.49 3.66 -3.57
CA VAL A 40 -12.95 2.57 -4.42
C VAL A 40 -13.84 1.33 -4.45
N ARG A 41 -14.98 1.35 -3.75
CA ARG A 41 -15.91 0.22 -3.59
C ARG A 41 -15.23 -1.04 -3.04
N ALA A 42 -14.23 -0.88 -2.18
CA ALA A 42 -13.59 -1.97 -1.47
C ALA A 42 -14.32 -2.23 -0.15
N THR A 43 -14.53 -3.50 0.16
CA THR A 43 -15.05 -3.94 1.46
C THR A 43 -13.92 -4.01 2.49
N ALA A 44 -14.27 -4.08 3.77
CA ALA A 44 -13.29 -4.32 4.84
C ALA A 44 -12.51 -5.65 4.65
N ALA A 45 -13.09 -6.63 3.98
CA ALA A 45 -12.42 -7.89 3.64
C ALA A 45 -11.42 -7.73 2.47
N GLU A 46 -11.67 -6.78 1.57
CA GLU A 46 -10.79 -6.47 0.43
C GLU A 46 -9.72 -5.44 0.79
N GLU A 47 -9.88 -4.68 1.87
CA GLU A 47 -8.91 -3.67 2.31
C GLU A 47 -7.48 -4.21 2.45
N PRO A 48 -7.22 -5.36 3.10
CA PRO A 48 -5.86 -5.90 3.17
C PRO A 48 -5.27 -6.24 1.79
N ILE A 49 -6.12 -6.67 0.85
CA ILE A 49 -5.73 -6.97 -0.53
C ILE A 49 -5.38 -5.68 -1.25
N LEU A 50 -6.20 -4.64 -1.12
CA LEU A 50 -5.95 -3.31 -1.65
C LEU A 50 -4.60 -2.77 -1.14
N VAL A 51 -4.37 -2.81 0.17
CA VAL A 51 -3.11 -2.36 0.79
C VAL A 51 -1.91 -3.09 0.20
N ARG A 52 -1.96 -4.43 0.13
CA ARG A 52 -0.87 -5.23 -0.42
C ARG A 52 -0.57 -4.85 -1.87
N ARG A 53 -1.60 -4.76 -2.71
CA ARG A 53 -1.44 -4.45 -4.13
C ARG A 53 -0.93 -3.02 -4.37
N VAL A 54 -1.37 -2.06 -3.57
CA VAL A 54 -0.82 -0.69 -3.64
C VAL A 54 0.65 -0.69 -3.29
N LEU A 55 1.07 -1.44 -2.27
CA LEU A 55 2.48 -1.59 -1.92
C LEU A 55 3.28 -2.24 -3.06
N GLU A 56 2.73 -3.24 -3.75
CA GLU A 56 3.37 -3.83 -4.94
C GLU A 56 3.67 -2.78 -6.01
N VAL A 57 2.68 -1.93 -6.35
CA VAL A 57 2.82 -0.83 -7.33
C VAL A 57 3.84 0.22 -6.84
N LEU A 58 3.77 0.59 -5.57
CA LEU A 58 4.67 1.60 -4.99
C LEU A 58 6.12 1.10 -4.94
N VAL A 59 6.35 -0.17 -4.61
CA VAL A 59 7.68 -0.79 -4.61
C VAL A 59 8.27 -0.79 -6.02
N GLU A 60 7.49 -1.17 -7.01
CA GLU A 60 7.93 -1.15 -8.42
C GLU A 60 8.28 0.27 -8.88
N ALA A 61 7.45 1.26 -8.54
CA ALA A 61 7.70 2.65 -8.85
C ALA A 61 8.94 3.21 -8.11
N SER A 62 9.16 2.80 -6.86
CA SER A 62 10.34 3.17 -6.06
C SER A 62 11.62 2.61 -6.68
N GLN A 63 11.63 1.34 -7.06
CA GLN A 63 12.76 0.70 -7.74
C GLN A 63 13.07 1.36 -9.09
N THR A 64 12.04 1.73 -9.85
CA THR A 64 12.19 2.37 -11.17
C THR A 64 12.73 3.79 -11.05
N SER A 65 12.24 4.57 -10.07
CA SER A 65 12.62 5.97 -9.90
C SER A 65 13.87 6.18 -9.04
N GLY A 66 14.26 5.17 -8.24
CA GLY A 66 15.30 5.28 -7.22
C GLY A 66 14.86 6.06 -5.97
N ASN A 67 13.61 6.52 -5.90
CA ASN A 67 13.09 7.24 -4.74
C ASN A 67 12.58 6.25 -3.69
N PRO A 68 13.09 6.27 -2.45
CA PRO A 68 12.62 5.37 -1.40
C PRO A 68 11.18 5.66 -1.03
N LEU A 69 10.45 4.63 -0.60
CA LEU A 69 9.11 4.78 -0.06
C LEU A 69 9.15 5.47 1.31
N PRO A 70 8.15 6.31 1.63
CA PRO A 70 8.07 6.97 2.93
C PRO A 70 7.75 5.96 4.04
N GLU A 71 8.19 6.24 5.26
CA GLU A 71 7.86 5.43 6.45
C GLU A 71 6.34 5.35 6.71
N VAL A 72 5.59 6.39 6.33
CA VAL A 72 4.13 6.44 6.43
C VAL A 72 3.52 6.62 5.05
N ILE A 73 2.64 5.69 4.68
CA ILE A 73 1.91 5.67 3.40
C ILE A 73 0.44 5.88 3.71
N ASP A 74 -0.03 7.10 3.46
CA ASP A 74 -1.45 7.46 3.58
C ASP A 74 -2.14 7.22 2.22
N LEU A 75 -3.02 6.21 2.17
CA LEU A 75 -3.72 5.85 0.94
C LEU A 75 -4.69 6.93 0.47
N ARG A 76 -5.29 7.71 1.38
CA ARG A 76 -6.16 8.83 1.01
C ARG A 76 -5.37 9.98 0.43
N ARG A 77 -4.19 10.27 1.00
CA ARG A 77 -3.28 11.25 0.42
C ARG A 77 -2.79 10.79 -0.95
N LEU A 78 -2.37 9.54 -1.06
CA LEU A 78 -1.94 8.94 -2.33
C LEU A 78 -3.05 9.04 -3.38
N ASP A 79 -4.29 8.81 -2.97
CA ASP A 79 -5.45 8.97 -3.83
C ASP A 79 -5.68 10.42 -4.30
N ALA A 80 -5.54 11.39 -3.40
CA ALA A 80 -5.67 12.80 -3.77
C ALA A 80 -4.56 13.24 -4.75
N GLU A 81 -3.36 12.67 -4.62
CA GLU A 81 -2.22 12.94 -5.49
C GLU A 81 -2.30 12.16 -6.83
N ARG A 82 -2.88 10.96 -6.82
CA ARG A 82 -3.00 10.04 -7.97
C ARG A 82 -4.34 9.29 -7.95
N PRO A 83 -5.45 9.97 -8.29
CA PRO A 83 -6.81 9.42 -8.12
C PRO A 83 -7.10 8.16 -8.97
N GLU A 84 -6.33 7.96 -10.03
CA GLU A 84 -6.41 6.81 -10.92
C GLU A 84 -5.71 5.55 -10.39
N LEU A 85 -4.81 5.69 -9.41
CA LEU A 85 -3.95 4.61 -8.95
C LEU A 85 -4.76 3.53 -8.24
N LEU A 86 -5.50 3.88 -7.19
CA LEU A 86 -6.23 2.90 -6.39
C LEU A 86 -7.36 2.17 -7.13
N PRO A 87 -8.19 2.83 -7.97
CA PRO A 87 -9.21 2.13 -8.75
C PRO A 87 -8.66 1.18 -9.82
N SER A 88 -7.41 1.41 -10.26
CA SER A 88 -6.75 0.54 -11.25
C SER A 88 -6.16 -0.75 -10.65
N VAL A 89 -6.12 -0.85 -9.32
CA VAL A 89 -5.56 -1.98 -8.61
C VAL A 89 -6.51 -3.19 -8.65
N PRO A 90 -6.08 -4.34 -9.20
CA PRO A 90 -6.90 -5.54 -9.23
C PRO A 90 -7.01 -6.19 -7.84
N LEU A 91 -8.24 -6.27 -7.32
CA LEU A 91 -8.56 -6.86 -6.01
C LEU A 91 -8.96 -8.35 -6.08
N ARG A 92 -8.87 -8.97 -7.26
CA ARG A 92 -9.24 -10.37 -7.55
C ARG A 92 -8.07 -11.16 -8.12
#